data_AF-I2GFT6-F1
#
_entry.id   AF-I2GFT6-F1
#
_cell.length_a   1.000
_cell.length_b   1.000
_cell.length_c   1.000
_cell.angle_alpha   90.00
_cell.angle_beta   90.00
_cell.angle_gamma   90.00
#
_symmetry.space_group_name_H-M   'P 1'
#
loop_
_entity.id
_entity.type
_entity.pdbx_description
1 polymer ?
#
loop_
_entity_poly.entity_id
_entity_poly.type
_entity_poly.pdbx_seq_one_letter_code
_entity_poly.pdbx_strand_id
1 'polypeptide(L)'
;MKNRLRFHFAYILPIRYPQRFIFSCLLILFGLLSVSVIAQTMPDDLRSLTVVGGKTLPETAVSIGKQFLGTPYVPNTLDINATEQLVVNLKAFDCTTYLETVLALSLAWHDLTDKQNQAQLNVLFRNYLTKLRYRNGAINGYASRLHYFSDWLRDNERKGLLKDVSGELPGCLSVAKPVSYMTTATYRYPHLSDPAIFKQMADTEAAISQQSFYFIPKKNLKQAEAHLREGDIIMLTAARPGLDMKHVGLAVRQGNRIHLLHASSEQGEVVITRYPLTDYVQWHKRLSGIRVARLKAPGTQPSPRPQ
;
A
#
# COMPACT_ATOMS: atom_id res chain seq x y z
N MET A 1 -5.36 -51.23 61.72
CA MET A 1 -5.99 -51.50 63.03
C MET A 1 -6.61 -50.21 63.56
N LYS A 2 -7.92 -50.25 63.90
CA LYS A 2 -8.74 -49.33 64.73
C LYS A 2 -9.00 -47.91 64.18
N ASN A 3 -10.22 -47.60 63.68
CA ASN A 3 -11.46 -47.15 64.37
C ASN A 3 -11.55 -45.60 64.39
N ARG A 4 -12.65 -44.84 64.26
CA ARG A 4 -14.12 -44.92 64.02
C ARG A 4 -14.55 -43.44 63.79
N LEU A 5 -15.31 -43.02 62.77
CA LEU A 5 -16.79 -42.96 62.58
C LEU A 5 -17.63 -42.01 63.49
N ARG A 6 -18.45 -41.17 62.80
CA ARG A 6 -19.80 -40.57 63.12
C ARG A 6 -19.88 -39.17 63.75
N PHE A 7 -20.95 -38.35 63.65
CA PHE A 7 -22.02 -37.95 62.69
C PHE A 7 -23.10 -37.19 63.53
N HIS A 8 -23.91 -36.30 62.91
CA HIS A 8 -25.24 -35.74 63.35
C HIS A 8 -25.27 -34.57 64.37
N PHE A 9 -26.22 -33.60 64.40
CA PHE A 9 -27.27 -33.02 63.51
C PHE A 9 -27.86 -31.80 64.29
N ALA A 10 -28.62 -30.94 63.60
CA ALA A 10 -29.85 -30.23 64.06
C ALA A 10 -29.93 -28.68 64.05
N TYR A 11 -31.13 -28.26 63.64
CA TYR A 11 -31.72 -27.01 63.16
C TYR A 11 -31.91 -25.87 64.20
N ILE A 12 -32.20 -24.65 63.71
CA ILE A 12 -33.37 -23.80 64.06
C ILE A 12 -33.48 -22.59 63.08
N LEU A 13 -34.68 -22.37 62.53
CA LEU A 13 -35.29 -21.13 61.97
C LEU A 13 -36.39 -20.70 62.98
N PRO A 14 -37.01 -19.48 63.00
CA PRO A 14 -37.38 -18.61 61.86
C PRO A 14 -37.41 -17.07 62.17
N ILE A 15 -37.91 -16.23 61.25
CA ILE A 15 -38.96 -15.17 61.43
C ILE A 15 -39.15 -14.33 60.13
N ARG A 16 -40.42 -14.01 59.82
CA ARG A 16 -40.99 -13.23 58.68
C ARG A 16 -40.90 -11.69 58.95
N TYR A 17 -41.08 -10.69 58.07
CA TYR A 17 -42.10 -10.38 57.02
C TYR A 17 -41.75 -8.98 56.38
N PRO A 18 -42.58 -8.33 55.51
CA PRO A 18 -42.22 -7.90 54.14
C PRO A 18 -42.05 -6.38 53.92
N GLN A 19 -41.54 -5.96 52.75
CA GLN A 19 -41.93 -4.67 52.13
C GLN A 19 -41.66 -4.61 50.62
N ARG A 20 -42.61 -3.98 49.91
CA ARG A 20 -42.69 -3.74 48.47
C ARG A 20 -41.70 -2.63 48.05
N PHE A 21 -40.97 -2.79 46.94
CA PHE A 21 -40.40 -1.65 46.20
C PHE A 21 -40.36 -1.92 44.68
N ILE A 22 -41.32 -1.32 43.99
CA ILE A 22 -41.20 -0.50 42.76
C ILE A 22 -40.09 -0.90 41.77
N PHE A 23 -40.50 -1.43 40.62
CA PHE A 23 -39.72 -1.41 39.38
C PHE A 23 -39.53 0.04 38.92
N SER A 24 -38.36 0.62 39.17
CA SER A 24 -37.93 1.86 38.49
C SER A 24 -37.17 1.48 37.22
N CYS A 25 -37.74 1.88 36.08
CA CYS A 25 -37.06 1.97 34.80
C CYS A 25 -35.76 2.77 34.93
N LEU A 26 -34.61 2.12 34.84
CA LEU A 26 -33.36 2.81 34.49
C LEU A 26 -33.13 2.59 32.99
N LEU A 27 -33.51 3.60 32.21
CA LEU A 27 -32.99 3.82 30.87
C LEU A 27 -31.47 3.92 30.99
N ILE A 28 -30.76 2.84 30.66
CA ILE A 28 -29.33 2.93 30.37
C ILE A 28 -29.24 3.67 29.04
N LEU A 29 -29.04 4.98 29.15
CA LEU A 29 -28.55 5.81 28.07
C LEU A 29 -27.23 5.16 27.62
N PHE A 30 -27.26 4.45 26.49
CA PHE A 30 -26.04 4.06 25.79
C PHE A 30 -25.37 5.37 25.40
N GLY A 31 -24.46 5.83 26.26
CA GLY A 31 -23.56 6.92 25.95
C GLY A 31 -22.87 6.54 24.65
N LEU A 32 -23.12 7.35 23.62
CA LEU A 32 -22.31 7.40 22.42
C LEU A 32 -20.86 7.54 22.89
N LEU A 33 -20.14 6.42 22.94
CA LEU A 33 -18.68 6.42 22.94
C LEU A 33 -18.31 6.97 21.57
N SER A 34 -18.25 8.29 21.50
CA SER A 34 -17.43 9.00 20.54
C SER A 34 -16.03 8.41 20.71
N VAL A 35 -15.70 7.50 19.79
CA VAL A 35 -14.32 7.10 19.56
C VAL A 35 -13.63 8.40 19.20
N SER A 36 -13.03 9.01 20.22
CA SER A 36 -12.18 10.17 20.06
C SER A 36 -11.07 9.67 19.16
N VAL A 37 -11.11 10.09 17.89
CA VAL A 37 -9.98 9.97 16.99
C VAL A 37 -8.85 10.66 17.72
N ILE A 38 -7.99 9.88 18.36
CA ILE A 38 -6.76 10.36 18.94
C ILE A 38 -6.09 11.08 17.78
N ALA A 39 -5.95 12.41 17.91
CA ALA A 39 -5.21 13.22 16.98
C ALA A 39 -3.79 12.65 16.95
N GLN A 40 -3.53 11.73 16.02
CA GLN A 40 -2.17 11.26 15.77
C GLN A 40 -1.40 12.50 15.37
N THR A 41 -0.49 12.91 16.23
CA THR A 41 0.42 14.02 15.99
C THR A 41 1.04 13.83 14.61
N MET A 42 1.05 14.89 13.80
CA MET A 42 1.74 14.87 12.52
C MET A 42 3.20 14.49 12.77
N PRO A 43 3.77 13.52 12.05
CA PRO A 43 5.22 13.34 12.06
C PRO A 43 5.87 14.68 11.72
N ASP A 44 6.94 15.07 12.42
CA ASP A 44 7.59 16.37 12.23
C ASP A 44 7.96 16.63 10.78
N ASP A 45 8.32 15.57 10.04
CA ASP A 45 8.67 15.63 8.63
C ASP A 45 7.52 16.07 7.73
N LEU A 46 6.26 15.71 8.08
CA LEU A 46 5.09 16.13 7.32
C LEU A 46 4.73 17.59 7.61
N ARG A 47 5.04 18.10 8.82
CA ARG A 47 4.86 19.53 9.14
C ARG A 47 5.77 20.43 8.32
N SER A 48 6.97 19.95 8.00
CA SER A 48 7.93 20.68 7.16
C SER A 48 7.63 20.60 5.66
N LEU A 49 6.79 19.65 5.23
CA LEU A 49 6.49 19.46 3.81
C LEU A 49 5.38 20.41 3.36
N THR A 50 5.74 21.42 2.57
CA THR A 50 4.74 22.24 1.87
C THR A 50 4.27 21.51 0.62
N VAL A 51 3.16 20.79 0.71
CA VAL A 51 2.57 20.10 -0.44
C VAL A 51 1.94 21.11 -1.38
N VAL A 52 2.52 21.26 -2.58
CA VAL A 52 1.93 22.03 -3.68
C VAL A 52 1.53 21.08 -4.81
N GLY A 53 0.23 20.83 -4.95
CA GLY A 53 -0.32 20.03 -6.03
C GLY A 53 -0.74 20.85 -7.25
N GLY A 54 -0.94 20.17 -8.39
CA GLY A 54 -1.49 20.74 -9.62
C GLY A 54 -3.02 20.65 -9.70
N LYS A 55 -3.58 20.92 -10.90
CA LYS A 55 -5.02 20.86 -11.15
C LYS A 55 -5.52 19.43 -11.28
N THR A 56 -4.67 18.54 -11.77
CA THR A 56 -4.99 17.13 -12.00
C THR A 56 -4.16 16.22 -11.10
N LEU A 57 -4.63 14.98 -10.86
CA LEU A 57 -3.88 13.99 -10.10
C LEU A 57 -2.47 13.70 -10.68
N PRO A 58 -2.29 13.53 -12.00
CA PRO A 58 -0.98 13.35 -12.60
C PRO A 58 -0.03 14.54 -12.36
N GLU A 59 -0.53 15.77 -12.54
CA GLU A 59 0.27 16.98 -12.26
C GLU A 59 0.68 17.05 -10.79
N THR A 60 -0.24 16.77 -9.87
CA THR A 60 0.05 16.71 -8.43
C THR A 60 1.09 15.65 -8.11
N ALA A 61 0.96 14.44 -8.66
CA ALA A 61 1.91 13.36 -8.42
C ALA A 61 3.32 13.71 -8.90
N VAL A 62 3.44 14.33 -10.07
CA VAL A 62 4.75 14.76 -10.59
C VAL A 62 5.31 15.95 -9.79
N SER A 63 4.47 16.91 -9.40
CA SER A 63 4.89 18.05 -8.56
C SER A 63 5.43 17.56 -7.21
N ILE A 64 4.67 16.72 -6.51
CA ILE A 64 5.06 16.15 -5.22
C ILE A 64 6.28 15.24 -5.38
N GLY A 65 6.31 14.39 -6.40
CA GLY A 65 7.45 13.53 -6.66
C GLY A 65 8.76 14.31 -6.84
N LYS A 66 8.70 15.46 -7.54
CA LYS A 66 9.87 16.34 -7.75
C LYS A 66 10.34 17.02 -6.47
N GLN A 67 9.48 17.21 -5.46
CA GLN A 67 9.90 17.77 -4.17
C GLN A 67 10.84 16.85 -3.39
N PHE A 68 10.80 15.54 -3.67
CA PHE A 68 11.68 14.57 -3.03
C PHE A 68 13.00 14.34 -3.78
N LEU A 69 13.29 15.05 -4.88
CA LEU A 69 14.58 14.92 -5.57
C LEU A 69 15.75 15.12 -4.60
N GLY A 70 16.74 14.22 -4.66
CA GLY A 70 17.88 14.19 -3.74
C GLY A 70 17.60 13.56 -2.37
N THR A 71 16.36 13.14 -2.08
CA THR A 71 16.07 12.41 -0.83
C THR A 71 16.76 11.03 -0.87
N PRO A 72 17.49 10.64 0.19
CA PRO A 72 18.26 9.39 0.22
C PRO A 72 17.46 8.12 -0.04
N TYR A 73 18.10 7.18 -0.74
CA TYR A 73 17.60 5.82 -0.89
C TYR A 73 18.00 4.96 0.32
N VAL A 74 17.01 4.39 1.02
CA VAL A 74 17.23 3.45 2.13
C VAL A 74 16.26 2.28 2.00
N PRO A 75 16.74 1.02 1.86
CA PRO A 75 15.87 -0.15 1.82
C PRO A 75 15.37 -0.54 3.21
N ASN A 76 14.29 -1.34 3.26
CA ASN A 76 13.76 -1.97 4.48
C ASN A 76 13.33 -0.97 5.58
N THR A 77 12.92 0.24 5.21
CA THR A 77 12.48 1.28 6.17
C THR A 77 11.17 0.95 6.89
N LEU A 78 10.43 -0.05 6.40
CA LEU A 78 9.16 -0.49 6.98
C LEU A 78 9.33 -1.59 8.05
N ASP A 79 10.46 -2.30 8.05
CA ASP A 79 10.69 -3.50 8.87
C ASP A 79 11.45 -3.15 10.16
N ILE A 80 10.97 -2.12 10.87
CA ILE A 80 11.60 -1.57 12.08
C ILE A 80 10.86 -1.93 13.38
N ASN A 81 9.65 -2.48 13.26
CA ASN A 81 8.76 -2.78 14.38
C ASN A 81 8.56 -4.29 14.54
N ALA A 82 8.32 -4.74 15.77
CA ALA A 82 8.03 -6.15 16.05
C ALA A 82 6.71 -6.62 15.42
N THR A 83 5.71 -5.74 15.35
CA THR A 83 4.43 -5.99 14.71
C THR A 83 4.20 -5.05 13.54
N GLU A 84 3.48 -5.53 12.52
CA GLU A 84 3.15 -4.73 11.34
C GLU A 84 2.25 -3.56 11.73
N GLN A 85 2.68 -2.35 11.37
CA GLN A 85 1.96 -1.11 11.61
C GLN A 85 2.34 -0.08 10.54
N LEU A 86 1.53 0.98 10.39
CA LEU A 86 1.80 2.02 9.41
C LEU A 86 3.06 2.81 9.78
N VAL A 87 4.15 2.59 9.05
CA VAL A 87 5.36 3.41 9.12
C VAL A 87 5.29 4.55 8.10
N VAL A 88 5.48 5.79 8.58
CA VAL A 88 5.59 6.99 7.75
C VAL A 88 7.01 7.52 7.86
N ASN A 89 7.71 7.60 6.74
CA ASN A 89 9.06 8.16 6.63
C ASN A 89 9.11 9.03 5.37
N LEU A 90 9.50 10.30 5.52
CA LEU A 90 9.66 11.25 4.41
C LEU A 90 11.12 11.68 4.20
N LYS A 91 12.06 11.19 5.03
CA LYS A 91 13.49 11.52 4.96
C LYS A 91 14.30 10.54 4.12
N ALA A 92 13.77 9.35 3.90
CA ALA A 92 14.43 8.34 3.10
C ALA A 92 13.41 7.37 2.53
N PHE A 93 13.68 6.86 1.33
CA PHE A 93 12.76 5.99 0.62
C PHE A 93 13.46 4.81 -0.03
N ASP A 94 12.76 3.68 -0.17
CA ASP A 94 12.98 2.80 -1.31
C ASP A 94 12.02 3.18 -2.46
N CYS A 95 12.09 2.46 -3.58
CA CYS A 95 11.27 2.78 -4.74
C CYS A 95 9.77 2.64 -4.50
N THR A 96 9.36 1.69 -3.66
CA THR A 96 7.97 1.45 -3.31
C THR A 96 7.48 2.54 -2.35
N THR A 97 8.19 2.78 -1.25
CA THR A 97 7.77 3.77 -0.24
C THR A 97 7.74 5.18 -0.80
N TYR A 98 8.66 5.50 -1.73
CA TYR A 98 8.63 6.75 -2.47
C TYR A 98 7.34 6.88 -3.29
N LEU A 99 7.06 5.89 -4.14
CA LEU A 99 5.87 5.92 -5.00
C LEU A 99 4.60 6.01 -4.17
N GLU A 100 4.43 5.15 -3.17
CA GLU A 100 3.25 5.14 -2.31
C GLU A 100 3.04 6.47 -1.58
N THR A 101 4.11 7.07 -1.07
CA THR A 101 4.07 8.39 -0.42
C THR A 101 3.57 9.45 -1.38
N VAL A 102 4.13 9.52 -2.60
CA VAL A 102 3.73 10.50 -3.60
C VAL A 102 2.27 10.32 -4.01
N LEU A 103 1.84 9.08 -4.25
CA LEU A 103 0.45 8.79 -4.62
C LEU A 103 -0.52 9.11 -3.48
N ALA A 104 -0.18 8.76 -2.23
CA ALA A 104 -1.00 9.04 -1.06
C ALA A 104 -1.16 10.54 -0.82
N LEU A 105 -0.07 11.31 -0.88
CA LEU A 105 -0.12 12.76 -0.76
C LEU A 105 -0.92 13.39 -1.90
N SER A 106 -0.83 12.83 -3.12
CA SER A 106 -1.59 13.32 -4.27
C SER A 106 -3.09 13.14 -4.09
N LEU A 107 -3.52 11.95 -3.65
CA LEU A 107 -4.93 11.68 -3.35
C LEU A 107 -5.42 12.54 -2.18
N ALA A 108 -4.63 12.64 -1.11
CA ALA A 108 -4.95 13.47 0.05
C ALA A 108 -5.09 14.95 -0.33
N TRP A 109 -4.19 15.47 -1.18
CA TRP A 109 -4.27 16.84 -1.68
C TRP A 109 -5.58 17.09 -2.42
N HIS A 110 -6.03 16.18 -3.28
CA HIS A 110 -7.26 16.35 -4.06
C HIS A 110 -8.53 16.25 -3.22
N ASP A 111 -8.53 15.43 -2.17
CA ASP A 111 -9.65 15.32 -1.23
C ASP A 111 -9.69 16.42 -0.16
N LEU A 112 -8.63 17.20 -0.04
CA LEU A 112 -8.52 18.25 0.95
C LEU A 112 -9.48 19.41 0.63
N THR A 113 -10.39 19.72 1.56
CA THR A 113 -11.38 20.79 1.39
C THR A 113 -10.79 22.19 1.57
N ASP A 114 -9.83 22.32 2.48
CA ASP A 114 -9.05 23.54 2.69
C ASP A 114 -7.56 23.22 2.56
N LYS A 115 -6.90 23.80 1.54
CA LYS A 115 -5.48 23.53 1.24
C LYS A 115 -4.53 23.97 2.35
N GLN A 116 -4.97 24.79 3.29
CA GLN A 116 -4.18 25.20 4.45
C GLN A 116 -4.35 24.29 5.66
N ASN A 117 -5.33 23.37 5.64
CA ASN A 117 -5.61 22.49 6.77
C ASN A 117 -4.64 21.29 6.82
N GLN A 118 -3.47 21.54 7.42
CA GLN A 118 -2.40 20.54 7.58
C GLN A 118 -2.84 19.32 8.41
N ALA A 119 -3.69 19.51 9.42
CA ALA A 119 -4.20 18.42 10.23
C ALA A 119 -5.08 17.46 9.40
N GLN A 120 -5.96 18.00 8.56
CA GLN A 120 -6.78 17.20 7.64
C GLN A 120 -5.92 16.51 6.59
N LEU A 121 -4.90 17.20 6.05
CA LEU A 121 -3.94 16.61 5.11
C LEU A 121 -3.25 15.38 5.72
N ASN A 122 -2.80 15.45 6.98
CA ASN A 122 -2.18 14.32 7.67
C ASN A 122 -3.11 13.11 7.77
N VAL A 123 -4.36 13.33 8.19
CA VAL A 123 -5.34 12.25 8.33
C VAL A 123 -5.61 11.61 6.98
N LEU A 124 -5.86 12.42 5.94
CA LEU A 124 -6.10 11.91 4.59
C LEU A 124 -4.88 11.17 4.03
N PHE A 125 -3.67 11.71 4.21
CA PHE A 125 -2.43 11.08 3.78
C PHE A 125 -2.23 9.72 4.43
N ARG A 126 -2.35 9.61 5.76
CA ARG A 126 -2.20 8.33 6.47
C ARG A 126 -3.26 7.33 6.05
N ASN A 127 -4.49 7.78 5.82
CA ASN A 127 -5.57 6.95 5.31
C ASN A 127 -5.25 6.42 3.90
N TYR A 128 -4.80 7.29 2.98
CA TYR A 128 -4.46 6.88 1.62
C TYR A 128 -3.21 6.01 1.56
N LEU A 129 -2.20 6.28 2.39
CA LEU A 129 -1.01 5.45 2.48
C LEU A 129 -1.37 4.04 2.99
N THR A 130 -2.22 3.96 4.02
CA THR A 130 -2.74 2.68 4.52
C THR A 130 -3.53 1.95 3.45
N LYS A 131 -4.42 2.67 2.73
CA LYS A 131 -5.14 2.12 1.60
C LYS A 131 -4.17 1.58 0.57
N LEU A 132 -3.20 2.35 0.09
CA LEU A 132 -2.30 1.93 -0.98
C LEU A 132 -1.44 0.71 -0.61
N ARG A 133 -0.90 0.70 0.61
CA ARG A 133 0.12 -0.26 1.07
C ARG A 133 -0.43 -1.61 1.53
N TYR A 134 -1.66 -1.62 2.06
CA TYR A 134 -2.23 -2.81 2.67
C TYR A 134 -3.42 -3.35 1.88
N ARG A 135 -3.53 -4.67 1.84
CA ARG A 135 -4.62 -5.40 1.17
C ARG A 135 -5.96 -4.96 1.74
N ASN A 136 -6.90 -4.61 0.87
CA ASN A 136 -8.19 -4.01 1.25
C ASN A 136 -8.08 -2.72 2.10
N GLY A 137 -6.90 -2.12 2.19
CA GLY A 137 -6.62 -0.97 3.05
C GLY A 137 -6.64 -1.27 4.56
N ALA A 138 -6.41 -2.52 4.96
CA ALA A 138 -6.43 -2.94 6.36
C ALA A 138 -5.10 -3.58 6.80
N ILE A 139 -4.57 -3.09 7.92
CA ILE A 139 -3.37 -3.66 8.55
C ILE A 139 -3.80 -4.89 9.35
N ASN A 140 -3.28 -6.05 8.98
CA ASN A 140 -3.59 -7.33 9.62
C ASN A 140 -2.38 -8.27 9.50
N GLY A 141 -1.27 -7.87 10.13
CA GLY A 141 0.01 -8.60 10.09
C GLY A 141 0.81 -8.40 8.80
N TYR A 142 2.03 -8.93 8.79
CA TYR A 142 3.02 -8.72 7.72
C TYR A 142 2.50 -9.07 6.33
N ALA A 143 1.76 -10.18 6.21
CA ALA A 143 1.23 -10.63 4.92
C ALA A 143 0.04 -9.79 4.41
N SER A 144 -0.51 -8.85 5.20
CA SER A 144 -1.50 -7.89 4.71
C SER A 144 -0.84 -6.74 3.93
N ARG A 145 0.47 -6.50 4.11
CA ARG A 145 1.23 -5.56 3.27
C ARG A 145 1.39 -6.15 1.86
N LEU A 146 1.22 -5.31 0.85
CA LEU A 146 1.23 -5.71 -0.56
C LEU A 146 2.68 -5.78 -1.08
N HIS A 147 3.38 -6.88 -0.80
CA HIS A 147 4.82 -7.05 -1.12
C HIS A 147 5.12 -7.28 -2.60
N TYR A 148 4.17 -7.85 -3.35
CA TYR A 148 4.30 -8.08 -4.79
C TYR A 148 3.52 -7.01 -5.56
N PHE A 149 4.15 -6.33 -6.51
CA PHE A 149 3.52 -5.20 -7.18
C PHE A 149 2.35 -5.61 -8.08
N SER A 150 2.29 -6.87 -8.53
CA SER A 150 1.12 -7.39 -9.24
C SER A 150 -0.11 -7.46 -8.33
N ASP A 151 0.09 -7.85 -7.07
CA ASP A 151 -0.97 -7.84 -6.05
C ASP A 151 -1.29 -6.42 -5.63
N TRP A 152 -0.26 -5.58 -5.43
CA TRP A 152 -0.43 -4.16 -5.14
C TRP A 152 -1.31 -3.46 -6.19
N LEU A 153 -1.02 -3.65 -7.47
CA LEU A 153 -1.78 -3.03 -8.56
C LEU A 153 -3.22 -3.55 -8.58
N ARG A 154 -3.42 -4.86 -8.48
CA ARG A 154 -4.74 -5.49 -8.51
C ARG A 154 -5.61 -5.04 -7.35
N ASP A 155 -5.06 -5.04 -6.14
CA ASP A 155 -5.76 -4.60 -4.94
C ASP A 155 -6.12 -3.11 -5.03
N ASN A 156 -5.20 -2.27 -5.51
CA ASN A 156 -5.44 -0.84 -5.70
C ASN A 156 -6.40 -0.51 -6.85
N GLU A 157 -6.47 -1.34 -7.90
CA GLU A 157 -7.53 -1.25 -8.91
C GLU A 157 -8.90 -1.63 -8.31
N ARG A 158 -8.97 -2.70 -7.52
CA ARG A 158 -10.20 -3.12 -6.81
C ARG A 158 -10.69 -2.05 -5.84
N LYS A 159 -9.78 -1.36 -5.15
CA LYS A 159 -10.09 -0.21 -4.28
C LYS A 159 -10.47 1.06 -5.07
N GLY A 160 -10.41 1.03 -6.40
CA GLY A 160 -10.75 2.16 -7.26
C GLY A 160 -9.71 3.30 -7.27
N LEU A 161 -8.52 3.06 -6.71
CA LEU A 161 -7.46 4.07 -6.62
C LEU A 161 -6.62 4.12 -7.90
N LEU A 162 -6.50 3.01 -8.61
CA LEU A 162 -5.70 2.89 -9.82
C LEU A 162 -6.50 2.28 -10.97
N LYS A 163 -5.97 2.44 -12.19
CA LYS A 163 -6.38 1.69 -13.37
C LYS A 163 -5.15 1.11 -14.05
N ASP A 164 -5.08 -0.20 -14.25
CA ASP A 164 -4.10 -0.79 -15.17
C ASP A 164 -4.45 -0.40 -16.61
N VAL A 165 -3.53 0.26 -17.29
CA VAL A 165 -3.68 0.67 -18.70
C VAL A 165 -2.71 -0.07 -19.62
N SER A 166 -1.99 -1.07 -19.10
CA SER A 166 -0.97 -1.81 -19.86
C SER A 166 -1.55 -2.46 -21.12
N GLY A 167 -2.78 -2.99 -21.04
CA GLY A 167 -3.49 -3.59 -22.18
C GLY A 167 -4.04 -2.60 -23.20
N GLU A 168 -4.01 -1.30 -22.90
CA GLU A 168 -4.43 -0.23 -23.82
C GLU A 168 -3.27 0.31 -24.66
N LEU A 169 -2.03 -0.08 -24.34
CA LEU A 169 -0.83 0.46 -24.98
C LEU A 169 -0.38 -0.39 -26.16
N PRO A 170 0.10 0.24 -27.27
CA PRO A 170 0.64 -0.50 -28.40
C PRO A 170 1.81 -1.40 -28.02
N GLY A 171 1.86 -2.58 -28.64
CA GLY A 171 2.91 -3.56 -28.40
C GLY A 171 2.79 -4.31 -27.07
N CYS A 172 1.68 -4.16 -26.34
CA CYS A 172 1.41 -4.98 -25.16
C CYS A 172 1.21 -6.46 -25.52
N LEU A 173 1.55 -7.34 -24.57
CA LEU A 173 1.31 -8.78 -24.64
C LEU A 173 0.66 -9.23 -23.32
N SER A 174 -0.25 -10.20 -23.42
CA SER A 174 -0.75 -10.93 -22.25
C SER A 174 0.18 -12.11 -21.94
N VAL A 175 0.64 -12.22 -20.70
CA VAL A 175 1.50 -13.32 -20.24
C VAL A 175 1.07 -13.79 -18.86
N ALA A 176 1.34 -15.06 -18.56
CA ALA A 176 1.34 -15.58 -17.19
C ALA A 176 2.78 -15.76 -16.73
N LYS A 177 3.06 -15.40 -15.47
CA LYS A 177 4.39 -15.54 -14.88
C LYS A 177 4.27 -16.12 -13.47
N PRO A 178 4.88 -17.29 -13.20
CA PRO A 178 4.97 -17.81 -11.84
C PRO A 178 5.72 -16.86 -10.92
N VAL A 179 5.16 -16.63 -9.75
CA VAL A 179 5.73 -15.83 -8.65
C VAL A 179 5.93 -16.75 -7.46
N SER A 180 7.13 -16.72 -6.87
CA SER A 180 7.52 -17.59 -5.77
C SER A 180 8.71 -17.05 -4.96
N TYR A 181 9.14 -15.81 -5.20
CA TYR A 181 10.45 -15.32 -4.77
C TYR A 181 10.61 -15.30 -3.24
N MET A 182 9.64 -14.77 -2.52
CA MET A 182 9.68 -14.63 -1.07
C MET A 182 9.65 -15.99 -0.38
N THR A 183 8.78 -16.91 -0.80
CA THR A 183 8.72 -18.27 -0.22
C THR A 183 9.92 -19.14 -0.61
N THR A 184 10.60 -18.84 -1.73
CA THR A 184 11.85 -19.52 -2.11
C THR A 184 13.08 -18.92 -1.41
N ALA A 185 13.05 -17.62 -1.09
CA ALA A 185 14.17 -16.88 -0.51
C ALA A 185 13.87 -16.41 0.93
N THR A 186 13.28 -17.28 1.74
CA THR A 186 12.85 -16.97 3.12
C THR A 186 13.95 -16.39 4.01
N TYR A 187 15.21 -16.77 3.78
CA TYR A 187 16.38 -16.20 4.48
C TYR A 187 16.52 -14.68 4.35
N ARG A 188 15.85 -14.05 3.37
CA ARG A 188 15.82 -12.59 3.17
C ARG A 188 14.65 -11.91 3.89
N TYR A 189 13.70 -12.69 4.39
CA TYR A 189 12.44 -12.21 4.94
C TYR A 189 12.20 -12.89 6.30
N PRO A 190 12.78 -12.37 7.39
CA PRO A 190 12.69 -13.00 8.71
C PRO A 190 11.25 -13.31 9.15
N HIS A 191 10.27 -12.47 8.80
CA HIS A 191 8.85 -12.70 9.10
C HIS A 191 8.28 -14.00 8.52
N LEU A 192 8.90 -14.58 7.47
CA LEU A 192 8.47 -15.86 6.88
C LEU A 192 8.95 -17.08 7.68
N SER A 193 9.69 -16.91 8.78
CA SER A 193 9.95 -18.01 9.72
C SER A 193 8.68 -18.44 10.47
N ASP A 194 7.67 -17.56 10.57
CA ASP A 194 6.36 -17.91 11.08
C ASP A 194 5.58 -18.72 10.01
N PRO A 195 5.19 -19.98 10.30
CA PRO A 195 4.47 -20.82 9.34
C PRO A 195 3.14 -20.23 8.85
N ALA A 196 2.44 -19.45 9.67
CA ALA A 196 1.19 -18.81 9.28
C ALA A 196 1.43 -17.69 8.26
N ILE A 197 2.45 -16.86 8.47
CA ILE A 197 2.86 -15.81 7.53
C ILE A 197 3.38 -16.44 6.24
N PHE A 198 4.22 -17.48 6.34
CA PHE A 198 4.70 -18.23 5.18
C PHE A 198 3.54 -18.75 4.33
N LYS A 199 2.54 -19.38 4.96
CA LYS A 199 1.35 -19.89 4.26
C LYS A 199 0.58 -18.77 3.55
N GLN A 200 0.33 -17.65 4.22
CA GLN A 200 -0.37 -16.50 3.62
C GLN A 200 0.39 -15.93 2.40
N MET A 201 1.72 -15.89 2.47
CA MET A 201 2.55 -15.46 1.34
C MET A 201 2.54 -16.48 0.20
N ALA A 202 2.59 -17.78 0.48
CA ALA A 202 2.47 -18.83 -0.53
C ALA A 202 1.09 -18.79 -1.24
N ASP A 203 0.01 -18.58 -0.49
CA ASP A 203 -1.35 -18.43 -1.03
C ASP A 203 -1.42 -17.19 -1.94
N THR A 204 -0.77 -16.08 -1.55
CA THR A 204 -0.67 -14.86 -2.36
C THR A 204 0.10 -15.12 -3.67
N GLU A 205 1.26 -15.78 -3.59
CA GLU A 205 2.08 -16.13 -4.74
C GLU A 205 1.36 -17.07 -5.72
N ALA A 206 0.61 -18.05 -5.21
CA ALA A 206 -0.23 -18.92 -6.03
C ALA A 206 -1.33 -18.13 -6.75
N ALA A 207 -2.02 -17.23 -6.05
CA ALA A 207 -3.08 -16.39 -6.62
C ALA A 207 -2.57 -15.39 -7.68
N ILE A 208 -1.32 -14.92 -7.56
CA ILE A 208 -0.67 -14.12 -8.62
C ILE A 208 -0.33 -15.01 -9.81
N SER A 209 0.28 -16.17 -9.55
CA SER A 209 0.79 -17.09 -10.58
C SER A 209 -0.30 -17.66 -11.50
N GLN A 210 -1.53 -17.80 -10.99
CA GLN A 210 -2.67 -18.30 -11.75
C GLN A 210 -3.28 -17.27 -12.72
N GLN A 211 -2.82 -16.01 -12.71
CA GLN A 211 -3.43 -14.95 -13.50
C GLN A 211 -2.49 -14.44 -14.58
N SER A 212 -3.06 -14.27 -15.78
CA SER A 212 -2.39 -13.52 -16.84
C SER A 212 -2.47 -12.01 -16.59
N PHE A 213 -1.48 -11.27 -17.07
CA PHE A 213 -1.49 -9.82 -17.07
C PHE A 213 -0.92 -9.27 -18.37
N TYR A 214 -1.35 -8.06 -18.74
CA TYR A 214 -0.76 -7.30 -19.83
C TYR A 214 0.51 -6.59 -19.37
N PHE A 215 1.54 -6.61 -20.21
CA PHE A 215 2.73 -5.79 -20.06
C PHE A 215 3.27 -5.42 -21.44
N ILE A 216 4.14 -4.42 -21.51
CA ILE A 216 4.83 -4.02 -22.73
C ILE A 216 6.23 -4.59 -22.65
N PRO A 217 6.57 -5.62 -23.45
CA PRO A 217 7.92 -6.16 -23.49
C PRO A 217 8.92 -5.07 -23.84
N LYS A 218 10.12 -5.16 -23.27
CA LYS A 218 11.22 -4.24 -23.53
C LYS A 218 11.42 -3.97 -25.03
N LYS A 219 11.42 -5.01 -25.86
CA LYS A 219 11.55 -4.93 -27.33
C LYS A 219 10.45 -4.10 -28.02
N ASN A 220 9.27 -3.96 -27.42
CA ASN A 220 8.12 -3.26 -27.97
C ASN A 220 7.96 -1.84 -27.40
N LEU A 221 8.78 -1.42 -26.42
CA LEU A 221 8.59 -0.15 -25.71
C LEU A 221 8.55 1.09 -26.60
N LYS A 222 9.31 1.10 -27.70
CA LYS A 222 9.29 2.22 -28.67
C LYS A 222 7.88 2.47 -29.24
N GLN A 223 7.06 1.43 -29.36
CA GLN A 223 5.67 1.54 -29.86
C GLN A 223 4.75 2.21 -28.82
N ALA A 224 5.01 1.95 -27.54
CA ALA A 224 4.22 2.48 -26.43
C ALA A 224 4.62 3.90 -26.00
N GLU A 225 5.86 4.34 -26.26
CA GLU A 225 6.42 5.58 -25.70
C GLU A 225 5.57 6.83 -25.94
N ALA A 226 5.03 6.99 -27.15
CA ALA A 226 4.17 8.13 -27.50
C ALA A 226 2.81 8.14 -26.76
N HIS A 227 2.38 6.99 -26.23
CA HIS A 227 1.11 6.81 -25.53
C HIS A 227 1.25 6.92 -24.00
N LEU A 228 2.49 6.94 -23.49
CA LEU A 228 2.79 7.17 -22.08
C LEU A 228 2.51 8.64 -21.73
N ARG A 229 1.82 8.83 -20.61
CA ARG A 229 1.42 10.15 -20.11
C ARG A 229 2.29 10.54 -18.92
N GLU A 230 2.45 11.84 -18.74
CA GLU A 230 3.08 12.34 -17.53
C GLU A 230 2.22 11.94 -16.32
N GLY A 231 2.88 11.50 -15.24
CA GLY A 231 2.23 10.95 -14.04
C GLY A 231 1.74 9.51 -14.15
N ASP A 232 1.93 8.83 -15.30
CA ASP A 232 1.72 7.39 -15.38
C ASP A 232 2.65 6.68 -14.37
N ILE A 233 2.10 5.70 -13.65
CA ILE A 233 2.85 4.84 -12.74
C ILE A 233 3.52 3.75 -13.56
N ILE A 234 4.84 3.72 -13.54
CA ILE A 234 5.65 2.79 -14.30
C ILE A 234 6.17 1.69 -13.38
N MET A 235 5.80 0.45 -13.68
CA MET A 235 6.29 -0.73 -13.00
C MET A 235 7.24 -1.49 -13.92
N LEU A 236 8.52 -1.56 -13.55
CA LEU A 236 9.56 -2.23 -14.34
C LEU A 236 9.54 -3.72 -14.03
N THR A 237 9.14 -4.54 -15.01
CA THR A 237 8.97 -5.98 -14.82
C THR A 237 10.32 -6.69 -14.72
N ALA A 238 10.43 -7.67 -13.83
CA ALA A 238 11.67 -8.41 -13.63
C ALA A 238 11.86 -9.45 -14.75
N ALA A 239 13.10 -9.61 -15.23
CA ALA A 239 13.48 -10.75 -16.07
C ALA A 239 13.70 -12.05 -15.26
N ARG A 240 13.94 -11.92 -13.95
CA ARG A 240 14.19 -13.04 -13.05
C ARG A 240 12.95 -13.95 -12.92
N PRO A 241 13.09 -15.29 -12.94
CA PRO A 241 12.01 -16.21 -12.58
C PRO A 241 11.52 -16.00 -11.14
N GLY A 242 10.24 -16.21 -10.88
CA GLY A 242 9.65 -16.14 -9.54
C GLY A 242 9.41 -14.74 -8.98
N LEU A 243 9.90 -13.68 -9.64
CA LEU A 243 9.71 -12.28 -9.22
C LEU A 243 8.95 -11.53 -10.31
N ASP A 244 7.87 -10.83 -9.98
CA ASP A 244 7.04 -10.12 -10.95
C ASP A 244 7.66 -8.78 -11.40
N MET A 245 7.90 -7.88 -10.45
CA MET A 245 8.42 -6.53 -10.66
C MET A 245 9.77 -6.37 -9.96
N LYS A 246 10.61 -5.52 -10.54
CA LYS A 246 11.93 -5.21 -9.97
C LYS A 246 11.98 -3.82 -9.36
N HIS A 247 11.25 -2.87 -9.94
CA HIS A 247 11.40 -1.46 -9.61
C HIS A 247 10.19 -0.66 -10.08
N VAL A 248 9.97 0.53 -9.52
CA VAL A 248 8.83 1.39 -9.85
C VAL A 248 9.21 2.88 -9.87
N GLY A 249 8.37 3.70 -10.49
CA GLY A 249 8.48 5.15 -10.48
C GLY A 249 7.34 5.83 -11.23
N LEU A 250 7.49 7.13 -11.46
CA LEU A 250 6.52 7.96 -12.20
C LEU A 250 7.10 8.36 -13.56
N ALA A 251 6.28 8.32 -14.60
CA ALA A 251 6.62 8.90 -15.89
C ALA A 251 6.64 10.42 -15.79
N VAL A 252 7.75 11.04 -16.17
CA VAL A 252 7.90 12.51 -16.23
C VAL A 252 8.38 12.91 -17.60
N ARG A 253 7.83 13.99 -18.16
CA ARG A 253 8.23 14.45 -19.49
C ARG A 253 9.45 15.36 -19.38
N GLN A 254 10.48 15.07 -20.17
CA GLN A 254 11.63 15.95 -20.35
C GLN A 254 11.83 16.17 -21.86
N GLY A 255 11.59 17.40 -22.32
CA GLY A 255 11.45 17.69 -23.74
C GLY A 255 10.33 16.85 -24.37
N ASN A 256 10.65 16.14 -25.44
CA ASN A 256 9.67 15.34 -26.19
C ASN A 256 9.59 13.87 -25.75
N ARG A 257 10.33 13.46 -24.70
CA ARG A 257 10.42 12.05 -24.28
C ARG A 257 10.05 11.85 -22.81
N ILE A 258 9.65 10.62 -22.48
CA ILE A 258 9.34 10.21 -21.11
C ILE A 258 10.59 9.69 -20.43
N HIS A 259 10.83 10.19 -19.22
CA HIS A 259 11.84 9.74 -18.28
C HIS A 259 11.16 9.15 -17.05
N LEU A 260 11.94 8.50 -16.18
CA LEU A 260 11.44 7.90 -14.94
C LEU A 260 11.90 8.73 -13.75
N LEU A 261 10.96 9.19 -12.94
CA LEU A 261 11.19 9.78 -11.63
C LEU A 261 11.04 8.68 -10.56
N HIS A 262 12.11 8.37 -9.83
CA HIS A 262 12.13 7.23 -8.89
C HIS A 262 13.19 7.38 -7.80
N ALA A 263 12.99 6.72 -6.65
CA ALA A 263 14.09 6.42 -5.73
C ALA A 263 15.01 5.37 -6.35
N SER A 264 16.31 5.67 -6.50
CA SER A 264 17.28 4.82 -7.18
C SER A 264 18.28 4.24 -6.19
N SER A 265 18.34 2.91 -6.07
CA SER A 265 19.41 2.27 -5.29
C SER A 265 20.79 2.43 -5.92
N GLU A 266 20.86 2.60 -7.24
CA GLU A 266 22.11 2.78 -7.97
C GLU A 266 22.68 4.19 -7.78
N GLN A 267 21.82 5.21 -7.70
CA GLN A 267 22.24 6.60 -7.48
C GLN A 267 22.17 7.01 -6.00
N GLY A 268 21.59 6.18 -5.13
CA GLY A 268 21.52 6.43 -3.70
C GLY A 268 20.47 7.47 -3.28
N GLU A 269 19.62 7.94 -4.18
CA GLU A 269 18.63 9.00 -3.92
C GLU A 269 17.46 8.96 -4.92
N VAL A 270 16.45 9.81 -4.69
CA VAL A 270 15.38 10.08 -5.64
C VAL A 270 15.89 10.95 -6.79
N VAL A 271 15.77 10.44 -8.01
CA VAL A 271 16.28 11.06 -9.24
C VAL A 271 15.27 10.97 -10.38
N ILE A 272 15.47 11.80 -11.39
CA ILE A 272 14.94 11.55 -12.74
C ILE A 272 16.03 10.86 -13.54
N THR A 273 15.71 9.79 -14.25
CA THR A 273 16.68 9.09 -15.09
C THR A 273 17.32 10.06 -16.09
N ARG A 274 18.65 10.01 -16.24
CA ARG A 274 19.37 10.81 -17.24
C ARG A 274 18.91 10.51 -18.68
N TYR A 275 18.48 9.28 -18.92
CA TYR A 275 18.06 8.79 -20.22
C TYR A 275 16.55 8.52 -20.25
N PRO A 276 15.92 8.62 -21.43
CA PRO A 276 14.51 8.28 -21.59
C PRO A 276 14.19 6.86 -21.11
N LEU A 277 12.98 6.67 -20.61
CA LEU A 277 12.50 5.41 -20.03
C LEU A 277 12.72 4.22 -20.97
N THR A 278 12.42 4.39 -22.25
CA THR A 278 12.64 3.35 -23.27
C THR A 278 14.10 2.89 -23.29
N ASP A 279 15.04 3.84 -23.31
CA ASP A 279 16.48 3.58 -23.38
C ASP A 279 16.99 2.98 -22.07
N TYR A 280 16.53 3.53 -20.93
CA TYR A 280 16.81 3.00 -19.60
C TYR A 280 16.40 1.53 -19.49
N VAL A 281 15.16 1.16 -19.85
CA VAL A 281 14.72 -0.24 -19.81
C VAL A 281 15.52 -1.08 -20.81
N GLN A 282 15.85 -0.53 -21.98
CA GLN A 282 16.64 -1.23 -23.00
C GLN A 282 18.06 -1.59 -22.58
N TRP A 283 18.71 -0.79 -21.73
CA TRP A 283 20.06 -1.10 -21.26
C TRP A 283 20.09 -2.04 -20.05
N HIS A 284 19.04 -2.03 -19.22
CA HIS A 284 19.00 -2.88 -18.04
C HIS A 284 18.61 -4.33 -18.37
N LYS A 285 19.60 -5.22 -18.43
CA LYS A 285 19.41 -6.66 -18.75
C LYS A 285 18.48 -7.41 -17.78
N ARG A 286 18.35 -6.92 -16.55
CA ARG A 286 17.50 -7.52 -15.50
C ARG A 286 16.02 -7.13 -15.63
N LEU A 287 15.64 -6.29 -16.60
CA LEU A 287 14.27 -5.86 -16.87
C LEU A 287 13.74 -6.54 -18.13
N SER A 288 12.49 -6.98 -18.08
CA SER A 288 11.80 -7.64 -19.20
C SER A 288 10.85 -6.70 -19.95
N GLY A 289 10.44 -5.58 -19.36
CA GLY A 289 9.44 -4.67 -19.91
C GLY A 289 8.86 -3.74 -18.84
N ILE A 290 7.68 -3.20 -19.11
CA ILE A 290 6.94 -2.37 -18.16
C ILE A 290 5.46 -2.78 -18.07
N ARG A 291 4.86 -2.51 -16.91
CA ARG A 291 3.41 -2.32 -16.77
C ARG A 291 3.15 -0.85 -16.45
N VAL A 292 1.97 -0.37 -16.82
CA VAL A 292 1.60 1.04 -16.70
C VAL A 292 0.24 1.14 -16.02
N ALA A 293 0.17 1.96 -14.98
CA ALA A 293 -1.08 2.26 -14.29
C ALA A 293 -1.32 3.77 -14.18
N ARG A 294 -2.57 4.18 -14.00
CA ARG A 294 -2.97 5.58 -13.80
C ARG A 294 -3.69 5.74 -12.47
N LEU A 295 -3.33 6.80 -11.75
CA LEU A 295 -4.03 7.21 -10.53
C LEU A 295 -5.45 7.68 -10.89
N LYS A 296 -6.45 7.22 -10.14
CA LYS A 296 -7.84 7.61 -10.29
C LYS A 296 -8.28 8.54 -9.17
N ALA A 297 -9.20 9.45 -9.50
CA ALA A 297 -9.87 10.27 -8.50
C ALA A 297 -10.82 9.41 -7.65
N PRO A 298 -10.84 9.61 -6.32
CA PRO A 298 -11.83 9.00 -5.44
C PRO A 298 -13.25 9.27 -5.94
N GLY A 299 -14.11 8.24 -5.94
CA GLY A 299 -15.52 8.37 -6.37
C GLY A 299 -15.83 8.01 -7.83
N THR A 300 -14.82 7.70 -8.66
CA THR A 300 -15.09 7.10 -9.98
C THR A 300 -15.32 5.60 -9.86
N GLN A 301 -16.59 5.18 -9.80
CA GLN A 301 -16.95 3.76 -9.78
C GLN A 301 -16.28 2.98 -10.93
N PRO A 302 -15.88 1.71 -10.72
CA PRO A 302 -15.41 0.86 -11.80
C PRO A 302 -16.54 0.70 -12.83
N SER A 303 -16.26 0.90 -14.11
CA SER A 303 -17.12 0.35 -15.15
C SER A 303 -17.15 -1.17 -14.98
N PRO A 304 -18.33 -1.82 -14.98
CA PRO A 304 -18.39 -3.27 -14.93
C PRO A 304 -17.60 -3.82 -16.13
N ARG A 305 -16.65 -4.73 -15.88
CA ARG A 305 -15.94 -5.43 -16.96
C ARG A 305 -16.98 -6.23 -17.76
N PRO A 306 -16.92 -6.24 -19.09
CA PRO A 306 -17.65 -7.23 -19.88
C PRO A 306 -17.23 -8.64 -19.43
N GLN A 307 -18.23 -9.50 -19.25
CA GLN A 307 -18.04 -10.94 -19.01
C GLN A 307 -17.38 -11.61 -20.21
#